data_AF-A0A960J0F3-F1
#
_entry.id   AF-A0A960J0F3-F1
#
_cell.length_a   1.000
_cell.length_b   1.000
_cell.length_c   1.000
_cell.angle_alpha   90.00
_cell.angle_beta   90.00
_cell.angle_gamma   90.00
#
_symmetry.space_group_name_H-M   'P 1'
#
loop_
_entity.id
_entity.type
_entity.pdbx_description
1 polymer ?
#
loop_
_entity_poly.entity_id
_entity_poly.type
_entity_poly.pdbx_seq_one_letter_code
_entity_poly.pdbx_strand_id
1 'polypeptide(L)'
;MGRFHRHDDGTVHDHAHGGRHDHQGYGADATVRVEVLEELFAENDRVAAANRAAFAGAGVRVVNLMSSPGAGKTTLLERSLELLAGRCRVGVLEGDIATSLDAERLGGRAAAVSLVNTSDGFGAECHLDAVMVR
;
A
#
# COMPACT_ATOMS: atom_id res chain seq x y z
N MET A 1 -41.20 -3.33 12.99
CA MET A 1 -42.15 -3.21 11.86
C MET A 1 -41.52 -3.94 10.67
N GLY A 2 -41.77 -5.25 10.52
CA GLY A 2 -41.16 -6.08 9.47
C GLY A 2 -41.78 -5.79 8.11
N ARG A 3 -40.96 -5.74 7.05
CA ARG A 3 -41.38 -5.44 5.68
C ARG A 3 -41.64 -6.77 4.96
N PHE A 4 -42.91 -7.11 4.74
CA PHE A 4 -43.30 -8.32 4.01
C PHE A 4 -43.19 -8.09 2.50
N HIS A 5 -42.61 -9.03 1.77
CA HIS A 5 -42.58 -9.04 0.31
C HIS A 5 -43.33 -10.28 -0.20
N ARG A 6 -44.26 -10.08 -1.14
CA ARG A 6 -45.17 -11.10 -1.70
C ARG A 6 -44.74 -11.40 -3.15
N HIS A 7 -44.56 -12.68 -3.47
CA HIS A 7 -44.32 -13.15 -4.84
C HIS A 7 -45.66 -13.44 -5.54
N ASP A 8 -45.68 -13.34 -6.88
CA ASP A 8 -46.90 -13.48 -7.70
C ASP A 8 -47.51 -14.89 -7.70
N ASP A 9 -46.80 -15.88 -7.13
CA ASP A 9 -47.29 -17.25 -6.92
C ASP A 9 -48.00 -17.45 -5.57
N GLY A 10 -48.19 -16.38 -4.79
CA GLY A 10 -48.91 -16.42 -3.52
C GLY A 10 -48.10 -16.97 -2.35
N THR A 11 -46.84 -17.34 -2.56
CA THR A 11 -45.96 -17.82 -1.50
C THR A 11 -45.49 -16.64 -0.64
N VAL A 12 -45.70 -16.73 0.68
CA VAL A 12 -45.28 -15.71 1.65
C VAL A 12 -44.23 -16.36 2.55
N HIS A 13 -43.01 -15.83 2.52
CA HIS A 13 -41.95 -16.25 3.43
C HIS A 13 -41.64 -15.12 4.42
N ASP A 14 -41.55 -15.48 5.70
CA ASP A 14 -41.10 -14.59 6.77
C ASP A 14 -39.61 -14.86 7.02
N HIS A 15 -38.77 -13.86 6.77
CA HIS A 15 -37.35 -13.92 7.11
C HIS A 15 -37.16 -13.28 8.49
N ALA A 16 -37.14 -14.12 9.51
CA ALA A 16 -36.65 -13.72 10.82
C ALA A 16 -35.15 -13.43 10.74
N HIS A 17 -34.77 -12.15 10.69
CA HIS A 17 -33.38 -11.74 10.95
C HIS A 17 -33.08 -11.90 12.45
N GLY A 18 -32.98 -13.16 12.89
CA GLY A 18 -32.42 -13.54 14.18
C GLY A 18 -30.90 -13.46 14.13
N GLY A 19 -30.37 -12.25 14.20
CA GLY A 19 -28.94 -12.00 14.25
C GLY A 19 -28.65 -10.79 15.11
N ARG A 20 -28.64 -10.96 16.44
CA ARG A 20 -27.84 -10.06 17.28
C ARG A 20 -26.39 -10.25 16.84
N HIS A 21 -25.89 -9.33 16.03
CA HIS A 21 -24.44 -9.17 15.90
C HIS A 21 -23.95 -8.58 17.22
N ASP A 22 -23.62 -9.44 18.18
CA ASP A 22 -22.87 -9.05 19.38
C ASP A 22 -21.42 -8.75 18.99
N HIS A 23 -21.18 -7.51 18.60
CA HIS A 23 -19.89 -6.82 18.66
C HIS A 23 -19.42 -6.57 20.10
N GLN A 24 -19.37 -7.60 20.95
CA GLN A 24 -18.84 -7.54 22.32
C GLN A 24 -17.55 -8.36 22.47
N GLY A 25 -16.58 -8.09 21.61
CA GLY A 25 -15.25 -8.71 21.65
C GLY A 25 -14.05 -7.76 21.58
N TYR A 26 -14.25 -6.43 21.48
CA TYR A 26 -13.18 -5.47 21.18
C TYR A 26 -13.03 -4.33 22.19
N GLY A 27 -13.56 -4.46 23.42
CA GLY A 27 -13.66 -3.31 24.34
C GLY A 27 -12.35 -2.84 24.98
N ALA A 28 -11.39 -3.73 25.23
CA ALA A 28 -10.11 -3.38 25.87
C ALA A 28 -8.93 -3.43 24.90
N ASP A 29 -8.92 -4.40 23.98
CA ASP A 29 -7.84 -4.58 23.00
C ASP A 29 -7.90 -3.58 21.84
N ALA A 30 -9.05 -2.98 21.54
CA ALA A 30 -9.14 -2.04 20.42
C ALA A 30 -8.41 -0.73 20.72
N THR A 31 -8.55 -0.17 21.93
CA THR A 31 -7.87 1.07 22.32
C THR A 31 -6.36 0.89 22.30
N VAL A 32 -5.84 -0.20 22.89
CA VAL A 32 -4.40 -0.49 22.89
C VAL A 32 -3.88 -0.70 21.46
N ARG A 33 -4.64 -1.39 20.59
CA ARG A 33 -4.26 -1.54 19.17
C ARG A 33 -4.22 -0.20 18.44
N VAL A 34 -5.17 0.69 18.69
CA VAL A 34 -5.20 2.03 18.06
C VAL A 34 -4.01 2.85 18.53
N GLU A 35 -3.74 2.90 19.84
CA GLU A 35 -2.58 3.62 20.41
C GLU A 35 -1.26 3.13 19.80
N VAL A 36 -1.06 1.81 19.72
CA VAL A 36 0.15 1.23 19.11
C VAL A 36 0.28 1.59 17.62
N LEU A 37 -0.82 1.54 16.85
CA LEU A 37 -0.79 1.92 15.44
C LEU A 37 -0.48 3.41 15.25
N GLU A 38 -1.05 4.28 16.09
CA GLU A 38 -0.76 5.72 16.07
C GLU A 38 0.72 6.01 16.37
N GLU A 39 1.30 5.33 17.36
CA GLU A 39 2.72 5.45 17.69
C GLU A 39 3.61 5.00 16.52
N LEU A 40 3.28 3.88 15.88
CA LEU A 40 4.01 3.37 14.71
C LEU A 40 3.94 4.35 13.53
N PHE A 41 2.78 4.92 13.23
CA PHE A 41 2.64 5.92 12.18
C PHE A 41 3.40 7.20 12.49
N ALA A 42 3.39 7.65 13.75
CA ALA A 42 4.15 8.83 14.18
C ALA A 42 5.67 8.63 14.01
N GLU A 43 6.19 7.45 14.35
CA GLU A 43 7.61 7.14 14.14
C GLU A 43 7.95 7.04 12.64
N ASN A 44 7.08 6.43 11.83
CA ASN A 44 7.26 6.39 10.38
C ASN A 44 7.28 7.81 9.78
N ASP A 45 6.40 8.71 10.22
CA ASP A 45 6.38 10.10 9.78
C ASP A 45 7.66 10.85 10.16
N ARG A 46 8.19 10.59 11.35
CA ARG A 46 9.47 11.15 11.81
C ARG A 46 10.62 10.72 10.90
N VAL A 47 10.69 9.43 10.57
CA VAL A 47 11.71 8.90 9.65
C VAL A 47 11.49 9.42 8.23
N ALA A 48 10.25 9.50 7.75
CA ALA A 48 9.92 10.05 6.44
C ALA A 48 10.34 11.53 6.32
N ALA A 49 10.20 12.31 7.38
CA ALA A 49 10.68 13.69 7.43
C ALA A 49 12.21 13.76 7.32
N ALA A 50 12.93 12.87 8.01
CA ALA A 50 14.39 12.77 7.89
C ALA A 50 14.83 12.40 6.47
N ASN A 51 14.15 11.43 5.82
CA ASN A 51 14.43 11.05 4.44
C ASN A 51 14.20 12.23 3.49
N ARG A 52 13.08 12.95 3.63
CA ARG A 52 12.79 14.16 2.82
C ARG A 52 13.89 15.21 2.97
N ALA A 53 14.36 15.46 4.19
CA ALA A 53 15.45 16.40 4.45
C ALA A 53 16.77 15.94 3.81
N ALA A 54 17.10 14.64 3.90
CA ALA A 54 18.28 14.07 3.28
C ALA A 54 18.25 14.18 1.74
N PHE A 55 17.13 13.81 1.12
CA PHE A 55 16.95 13.95 -0.34
C PHE A 55 17.00 15.40 -0.80
N ALA A 56 16.39 16.32 -0.04
CA ALA A 56 16.46 17.75 -0.33
C ALA A 56 17.89 18.28 -0.23
N GLY A 57 18.64 17.89 0.81
CA GLY A 57 20.06 18.24 0.97
C GLY A 57 20.95 17.68 -0.14
N ALA A 58 20.61 16.53 -0.71
CA ALA A 58 21.27 15.92 -1.86
C ALA A 58 20.81 16.47 -3.22
N GLY A 59 19.81 17.37 -3.26
CA GLY A 59 19.24 17.88 -4.50
C GLY A 59 18.46 16.85 -5.31
N VAL A 60 17.96 15.79 -4.67
CA VAL A 60 17.23 14.69 -5.29
C VAL A 60 15.73 14.92 -5.13
N ARG A 61 14.98 14.89 -6.24
CA ARG A 61 13.52 14.88 -6.21
C ARG A 61 13.02 13.44 -6.19
N VAL A 62 12.21 13.11 -5.19
CA VAL A 62 11.65 11.78 -4.97
C VAL A 62 10.13 11.82 -5.17
N VAL A 63 9.59 10.77 -5.79
CA VAL A 63 8.16 10.60 -6.00
C VAL A 63 7.78 9.23 -5.44
N ASN A 64 6.80 9.21 -4.54
CA ASN A 64 6.18 7.96 -4.10
C ASN A 64 5.00 7.65 -5.03
N LEU A 65 5.00 6.47 -5.65
CA LEU A 65 3.95 6.02 -6.56
C LEU A 65 3.24 4.80 -5.97
N MET A 66 2.02 5.00 -5.49
CA MET A 66 1.16 3.95 -4.95
C MET A 66 -0.01 3.69 -5.90
N SER A 67 -0.41 2.44 -6.06
CA SER A 67 -1.57 2.06 -6.88
C SER A 67 -2.19 0.75 -6.40
N SER A 68 -3.42 0.46 -6.80
CA SER A 68 -3.98 -0.89 -6.65
C SER A 68 -3.24 -1.89 -7.55
N PRO A 69 -3.28 -3.21 -7.23
CA PRO A 69 -2.75 -4.24 -8.12
C PRO A 69 -3.37 -4.14 -9.53
N GLY A 70 -2.55 -4.28 -10.57
CA GLY A 70 -3.01 -4.25 -11.97
C GLY A 70 -3.34 -2.86 -12.53
N ALA A 71 -3.21 -1.76 -11.77
CA ALA A 71 -3.50 -0.40 -12.24
C ALA A 71 -2.49 0.16 -13.27
N GLY A 72 -1.45 -0.61 -13.60
CA GLY A 72 -0.46 -0.21 -14.61
C GLY A 72 0.72 0.62 -14.09
N LYS A 73 1.05 0.55 -12.78
CA LYS A 73 2.25 1.17 -12.17
C LYS A 73 3.50 0.94 -13.02
N THR A 74 3.77 -0.31 -13.36
CA THR A 74 4.97 -0.69 -14.13
C THR A 74 4.98 -0.06 -15.51
N THR A 75 3.85 -0.11 -16.24
CA THR A 75 3.72 0.51 -17.56
C THR A 75 3.94 2.03 -17.50
N LEU A 76 3.39 2.70 -16.47
CA LEU A 76 3.62 4.13 -16.26
C LEU A 76 5.11 4.43 -15.99
N LEU A 77 5.77 3.61 -15.16
CA LEU A 77 7.20 3.76 -14.85
C LEU A 77 8.06 3.56 -16.11
N GLU A 78 7.81 2.51 -16.89
CA GLU A 78 8.54 2.22 -18.14
C GLU A 78 8.49 3.43 -19.10
N ARG A 79 7.29 3.96 -19.35
CA ARG A 79 7.11 5.13 -20.24
C ARG A 79 7.71 6.40 -19.67
N SER A 80 7.63 6.59 -18.35
CA SER A 80 8.24 7.75 -17.68
C SER A 80 9.76 7.72 -17.80
N LEU A 81 10.39 6.55 -17.62
CA LEU A 81 11.84 6.39 -17.78
C LEU A 81 12.29 6.63 -19.22
N GLU A 82 11.54 6.15 -20.21
CA GLU A 82 11.80 6.42 -21.64
C GLU A 82 11.79 7.94 -21.93
N LEU A 83 10.81 8.67 -21.40
CA LEU A 83 10.67 10.12 -21.62
C LEU A 83 11.71 10.96 -20.86
N LEU A 84 12.27 10.42 -19.77
CA LEU A 84 13.28 11.07 -18.95
C LEU A 84 14.71 10.67 -19.34
N ALA A 85 14.87 9.64 -20.16
CA ALA A 85 16.16 9.18 -20.66
C ALA A 85 16.94 10.33 -21.32
N GLY A 86 18.19 10.53 -20.89
CA GLY A 86 19.06 11.61 -21.37
C GLY A 86 18.72 13.01 -20.84
N ARG A 87 17.62 13.19 -20.09
CA ARG A 87 17.23 14.48 -19.50
C ARG A 87 17.60 14.59 -18.03
N CYS A 88 17.52 13.48 -17.30
CA CYS A 88 17.99 13.38 -15.91
C CYS A 88 18.37 11.94 -15.57
N ARG A 89 19.10 11.79 -14.46
CA ARG A 89 19.37 10.47 -13.87
C ARG A 89 18.18 10.09 -12.99
N VAL A 90 17.63 8.91 -13.22
CA VAL A 90 16.49 8.38 -12.46
C VAL A 90 16.92 7.08 -11.79
N GLY A 91 16.63 6.94 -10.49
CA GLY A 91 16.70 5.69 -9.75
C GLY A 91 15.29 5.24 -9.36
N VAL A 92 15.09 3.93 -9.21
CA VAL A 92 13.82 3.35 -8.79
C VAL A 92 14.05 2.50 -7.54
N LEU A 93 13.26 2.75 -6.51
CA LEU A 93 13.12 1.85 -5.36
C LEU A 93 11.77 1.14 -5.51
N GLU A 94 11.82 -0.18 -5.51
CA GLU A 94 10.64 -1.01 -5.66
C GLU A 94 10.38 -1.82 -4.39
N GLY A 95 9.19 -1.69 -3.83
CA GLY A 95 8.68 -2.62 -2.83
C GLY A 95 7.78 -3.61 -3.52
N ASP A 96 8.18 -4.87 -3.59
CA ASP A 96 7.33 -5.96 -4.08
C ASP A 96 7.46 -7.17 -3.14
N ILE A 97 6.38 -7.94 -3.03
CA ILE A 97 6.28 -9.04 -2.06
C ILE A 97 7.22 -10.18 -2.44
N ALA A 98 7.46 -10.47 -3.73
CA ALA A 98 8.31 -11.60 -4.12
C ALA A 98 8.78 -11.63 -5.59
N THR A 99 8.63 -10.56 -6.38
CA THR A 99 8.92 -10.65 -7.82
C THR A 99 9.92 -9.61 -8.29
N SER A 100 11.00 -10.06 -8.93
CA SER A 100 11.96 -9.22 -9.65
C SER A 100 11.43 -8.73 -11.00
N LEU A 101 10.19 -9.08 -11.36
CA LEU A 101 9.67 -8.88 -12.70
C LEU A 101 9.61 -7.41 -13.09
N ASP A 102 9.16 -6.55 -12.17
CA ASP A 102 9.14 -5.11 -12.40
C ASP A 102 10.59 -4.57 -12.48
N ALA A 103 11.49 -4.99 -11.59
CA ALA A 103 12.90 -4.59 -11.63
C ALA A 103 13.62 -5.02 -12.93
N GLU A 104 13.35 -6.23 -13.43
CA GLU A 104 13.86 -6.75 -14.71
C GLU A 104 13.34 -5.95 -15.89
N ARG A 105 12.03 -5.63 -15.90
CA ARG A 105 11.40 -4.81 -16.94
C ARG A 105 11.96 -3.39 -17.00
N LEU A 106 12.32 -2.84 -15.84
CA LEU A 106 12.94 -1.52 -15.71
C LEU A 106 14.47 -1.55 -15.93
N GLY A 107 15.07 -2.74 -16.02
CA GLY A 107 16.48 -2.96 -16.29
C GLY A 107 16.96 -2.22 -17.54
N GLY A 108 18.03 -1.42 -17.40
CA GLY A 108 18.62 -0.64 -18.49
C GLY A 108 17.89 0.66 -18.84
N ARG A 109 16.75 0.96 -18.19
CA ARG A 109 15.98 2.20 -18.41
C ARG A 109 16.18 3.24 -17.29
N ALA A 110 16.55 2.77 -16.11
CA ALA A 110 16.95 3.60 -14.97
C ALA A 110 18.46 3.48 -14.70
N ALA A 111 19.03 4.48 -14.03
CA ALA A 111 20.43 4.46 -13.61
C ALA A 111 20.70 3.43 -12.51
N ALA A 112 19.70 3.15 -11.67
CA ALA A 112 19.72 2.08 -10.68
C ALA A 112 18.29 1.65 -10.35
N VAL A 113 18.09 0.35 -10.16
CA VAL A 113 16.84 -0.22 -9.63
C VAL A 113 17.22 -1.02 -8.38
N SER A 114 16.66 -0.66 -7.23
CA SER A 114 16.84 -1.38 -5.97
C SER A 114 15.51 -2.01 -5.57
N LEU A 115 15.50 -3.33 -5.47
CA LEU A 115 14.35 -4.09 -4.99
C LEU A 115 14.44 -4.25 -3.47
N VAL A 116 13.42 -3.79 -2.77
CA VAL A 116 13.18 -4.03 -1.36
C VAL A 116 12.09 -5.09 -1.30
N ASN A 117 12.50 -6.35 -1.15
CA ASN A 117 11.56 -7.46 -1.00
C ASN A 117 10.89 -7.35 0.37
N THR A 118 9.55 -7.32 0.41
CA THR A 118 8.78 -7.30 1.65
C THR A 118 8.31 -8.70 2.10
N SER A 119 8.89 -9.76 1.52
CA SER A 119 8.66 -11.16 1.94
C SER A 119 9.19 -11.45 3.35
N ASP A 120 8.83 -12.65 3.85
CA ASP A 120 9.14 -13.25 5.15
C ASP A 120 10.05 -12.42 6.09
N GLY A 121 9.40 -11.81 7.09
CA GLY A 121 10.01 -10.91 8.06
C GLY A 121 9.31 -9.55 8.17
N PHE A 122 8.62 -9.12 7.10
CA PHE A 122 7.91 -7.83 7.00
C PHE A 122 6.39 -7.96 6.81
N GLY A 123 5.80 -9.08 7.24
CA GLY A 123 4.34 -9.25 7.26
C GLY A 123 3.68 -9.64 5.94
N ALA A 124 4.44 -9.93 4.87
CA ALA A 124 3.93 -10.27 3.53
C ALA A 124 3.07 -9.16 2.89
N GLU A 125 3.25 -7.92 3.32
CA GLU A 125 2.51 -6.76 2.82
C GLU A 125 3.34 -5.99 1.78
N CYS A 126 2.71 -5.54 0.69
CA CYS A 126 3.37 -4.80 -0.39
C CYS A 126 3.45 -3.29 -0.06
N HIS A 127 3.96 -2.94 1.11
CA HIS A 127 4.15 -1.54 1.52
C HIS A 127 5.61 -1.25 1.89
N LEU A 128 6.06 -0.02 1.60
CA LEU A 128 7.38 0.47 1.97
C LEU A 128 7.26 1.44 3.12
N ASP A 129 7.93 1.12 4.23
CA ASP A 129 8.09 2.05 5.34
C ASP A 129 9.29 2.99 5.12
N ALA A 130 9.25 4.14 5.77
CA ALA A 130 10.30 5.13 5.67
C ALA A 130 11.67 4.59 6.14
N VAL A 131 11.68 3.65 7.09
CA VAL A 131 12.90 2.99 7.56
C VAL A 131 13.62 2.17 6.48
N MET A 132 12.89 1.74 5.45
CA MET A 132 13.43 0.93 4.34
C MET A 132 14.09 1.79 3.25
N VAL A 133 13.91 3.12 3.29
CA VAL A 133 14.29 4.07 2.21
C VAL A 133 15.43 5.01 2.66
N ARG A 134 16.16 4.65 3.71
CA ARG A 134 17.20 5.48 4.31
C ARG A 134 18.56 5.35 3.63
#